data_AF-A0A963NW44-F1
#
_entry.id   AF-A0A963NW44-F1
#
_cell.length_a   1.000
_cell.length_b   1.000
_cell.length_c   1.000
_cell.angle_alpha   90.00
_cell.angle_beta   90.00
_cell.angle_gamma   90.00
#
_symmetry.space_group_name_H-M   'P 1'
#
loop_
_entity.id
_entity.type
_entity.pdbx_description
1 polymer ?
#
loop_
_entity_poly.entity_id
_entity_poly.type
_entity_poly.pdbx_seq_one_letter_code
_entity_poly.pdbx_strand_id
1 'polypeptide(L)'
;MTTTKPAFGLSARAIDASEFAAIFEQSECLFTLDNGSGRTFVLTDPSGVDFLAIQDSADGNVVLVELADDHESIHHHAREVLNRAF
;
A
#
# COMPACT_ATOMS: atom_id res chain seq x y z
N MET A 1 21.64 -9.01 -19.94
CA MET A 1 21.37 -9.27 -18.51
C MET A 1 21.14 -7.93 -17.85
N THR A 2 19.89 -7.51 -17.75
CA THR A 2 19.51 -6.26 -17.08
C THR A 2 18.76 -6.68 -15.84
N THR A 3 19.45 -6.67 -14.71
CA THR A 3 18.83 -6.79 -13.39
C THR A 3 18.13 -5.47 -13.12
N THR A 4 16.85 -5.38 -13.46
CA THR A 4 16.00 -4.26 -13.05
C THR A 4 15.88 -4.30 -11.53
N LYS A 5 16.52 -3.32 -10.91
CA LYS A 5 16.48 -3.00 -9.49
C LYS A 5 15.02 -2.95 -9.03
N PRO A 6 14.65 -3.51 -7.87
CA PRO A 6 13.26 -3.49 -7.45
C PRO A 6 12.85 -2.03 -7.15
N ALA A 7 11.81 -1.55 -7.83
CA ALA A 7 11.21 -0.25 -7.57
C ALA A 7 10.28 -0.38 -6.36
N PHE A 8 10.85 -0.40 -5.16
CA PHE A 8 10.06 -0.33 -3.92
C PHE A 8 9.88 1.14 -3.54
N GLY A 9 8.62 1.58 -3.51
CA GLY A 9 8.16 2.86 -2.93
C GLY A 9 8.77 4.11 -3.56
N LEU A 10 8.04 4.85 -4.40
CA LEU A 10 8.51 6.17 -4.85
C LEU A 10 8.66 7.12 -3.66
N SER A 11 7.77 6.96 -2.67
CA SER A 11 7.75 7.71 -1.43
C SER A 11 7.11 6.88 -0.32
N ALA A 12 7.49 7.14 0.94
CA ALA A 12 6.81 6.61 2.11
C ALA A 12 6.62 7.73 3.14
N ARG A 13 5.43 7.84 3.72
CA ARG A 13 5.14 8.82 4.76
C ARG A 13 4.23 8.24 5.85
N ALA A 14 4.54 8.58 7.09
CA ALA A 14 3.67 8.32 8.22
C ALA A 14 2.56 9.38 8.26
N ILE A 15 1.34 8.93 8.46
CA ILE A 15 0.14 9.74 8.56
C ILE A 15 -0.70 9.24 9.73
N ASP A 16 -1.56 10.10 10.25
CA ASP A 16 -2.49 9.73 11.32
C ASP A 16 -3.78 9.07 10.77
N ALA A 17 -4.57 8.48 11.66
CA ALA A 17 -5.81 7.81 11.31
C ALA A 17 -6.87 8.72 10.66
N SER A 18 -6.87 10.03 10.98
CA SER A 18 -7.82 10.98 10.40
C SER A 18 -7.46 11.31 8.95
N GLU A 19 -6.16 11.54 8.69
CA GLU A 19 -5.66 11.69 7.32
C GLU A 19 -5.88 10.41 6.50
N PHE A 20 -5.65 9.24 7.11
CA PHE A 20 -5.90 7.96 6.45
C PHE A 20 -7.37 7.79 6.06
N ALA A 21 -8.30 8.11 6.97
CA ALA A 21 -9.74 8.01 6.69
C ALA A 21 -10.14 8.88 5.49
N ALA A 22 -9.63 10.11 5.40
CA ALA A 22 -9.91 11.00 4.29
C ALA A 22 -9.37 10.48 2.94
N ILE A 23 -8.20 9.84 2.94
CA ILE A 23 -7.63 9.21 1.75
C ILE A 23 -8.42 7.97 1.37
N PHE A 24 -8.73 7.12 2.35
CA PHE A 24 -9.48 5.88 2.15
C PHE A 24 -10.88 6.13 1.56
N GLU A 25 -11.59 7.17 2.02
CA GLU A 25 -12.92 7.54 1.50
C GLU A 25 -12.90 7.97 0.03
N GLN A 26 -11.77 8.52 -0.44
CA GLN A 26 -11.60 8.99 -1.81
C GLN A 26 -10.98 7.95 -2.74
N SER A 27 -10.47 6.85 -2.17
CA SER A 27 -9.72 5.84 -2.92
C SER A 27 -10.56 4.60 -3.17
N GLU A 28 -10.27 3.90 -4.27
CA GLU A 28 -10.77 2.55 -4.46
C GLU A 28 -9.91 1.58 -3.64
N CYS A 29 -10.55 0.77 -2.80
CA CYS A 29 -9.86 -0.27 -2.03
C CYS A 29 -9.86 -1.58 -2.79
N LEU A 30 -8.69 -1.94 -3.35
CA LEU A 30 -8.53 -3.12 -4.18
C LEU A 30 -8.30 -4.39 -3.37
N PHE A 31 -7.65 -4.26 -2.21
CA PHE A 31 -7.30 -5.40 -1.36
C PHE A 31 -7.08 -4.98 0.10
N THR A 32 -7.45 -5.87 1.02
CA THR A 32 -7.20 -5.72 2.47
C THR A 32 -6.64 -7.01 3.03
N LEU A 33 -5.58 -6.90 3.82
CA LEU A 33 -5.04 -7.96 4.67
C LEU A 33 -5.12 -7.51 6.13
N ASP A 34 -5.69 -8.34 6.98
CA ASP A 34 -5.62 -8.21 8.44
C ASP A 34 -4.79 -9.38 8.97
N ASN A 35 -3.71 -9.08 9.70
CA ASN A 35 -2.80 -10.09 10.26
C ASN A 35 -2.88 -10.16 11.80
N GLY A 36 -3.87 -9.52 12.42
CA GLY A 36 -4.09 -9.49 13.87
C GLY A 36 -3.20 -8.50 14.64
N SER A 37 -2.09 -8.02 14.07
CA SER A 37 -1.27 -6.94 14.64
C SER A 37 -1.39 -5.63 13.87
N GLY A 38 -1.90 -5.67 12.64
CA GLY A 38 -2.08 -4.53 11.76
C GLY A 38 -3.00 -4.87 10.59
N ARG A 39 -3.32 -3.83 9.81
CA ARG A 39 -4.02 -3.99 8.54
C ARG A 39 -3.22 -3.37 7.42
N THR A 40 -3.16 -4.05 6.30
CA THR A 40 -2.56 -3.53 5.07
C THR A 40 -3.63 -3.39 4.01
N PHE A 41 -3.68 -2.24 3.37
CA PHE A 41 -4.62 -1.92 2.30
C PHE A 41 -3.84 -1.62 1.02
N VAL A 42 -4.34 -2.09 -0.11
CA VAL A 42 -3.93 -1.63 -1.45
C VAL A 42 -5.04 -0.72 -1.95
N LEU A 43 -4.69 0.54 -2.20
CA LEU A 43 -5.61 1.61 -2.56
C LEU A 43 -5.17 2.26 -3.86
N THR A 44 -6.13 2.73 -4.64
CA THR A 44 -5.91 3.56 -5.83
C THR A 44 -6.62 4.89 -5.64
N ASP A 45 -5.90 6.01 -5.75
CA ASP A 45 -6.53 7.34 -5.65
C ASP A 45 -7.30 7.72 -6.94
N PRO A 46 -8.09 8.80 -6.91
CA PRO A 46 -8.81 9.27 -8.10
C PRO A 46 -7.91 9.70 -9.28
N SER A 47 -6.61 9.88 -9.06
CA SER A 47 -5.65 10.20 -10.12
C SER A 47 -5.06 8.95 -10.78
N GLY A 48 -5.37 7.75 -10.26
CA GLY A 48 -4.91 6.47 -10.77
C GLY A 48 -3.56 6.01 -10.19
N VAL A 49 -3.13 6.62 -9.08
CA VAL A 49 -1.90 6.24 -8.37
C VAL A 49 -2.23 5.19 -7.32
N ASP A 50 -1.47 4.10 -7.33
CA ASP A 50 -1.60 3.02 -6.37
C ASP A 50 -0.69 3.23 -5.14
N PHE A 51 -1.18 2.87 -3.97
CA PHE A 51 -0.40 2.91 -2.73
C PHE A 51 -0.79 1.82 -1.74
N LEU A 52 0.18 1.45 -0.92
CA LEU A 52 -0.02 0.61 0.26
C LEU A 52 -0.26 1.50 1.48
N ALA A 53 -1.32 1.22 2.24
CA ALA A 53 -1.49 1.79 3.57
C ALA A 53 -1.32 0.67 4.60
N ILE A 54 -0.33 0.82 5.50
CA ILE A 54 -0.04 -0.14 6.56
C ILE A 54 -0.43 0.51 7.88
N GLN A 55 -1.53 0.07 8.47
CA GLN A 55 -2.04 0.52 9.76
C GLN A 55 -1.53 -0.40 10.87
N ASP A 56 -0.88 0.20 11.87
CA ASP A 56 -0.55 -0.48 13.12
C ASP A 56 -1.75 -0.47 14.06
N SER A 57 -2.09 -1.63 14.64
CA SER A 57 -3.27 -1.75 15.51
C SER A 57 -3.05 -1.23 16.94
N ALA A 58 -1.79 -1.08 17.37
CA ALA A 58 -1.46 -0.67 18.73
C ALA A 58 -1.59 0.86 18.92
N ASP A 59 -1.18 1.63 17.92
CA ASP A 59 -1.14 3.09 17.99
C ASP A 59 -1.95 3.80 16.89
N GLY A 60 -2.53 3.05 15.94
CA GLY A 60 -3.40 3.59 14.89
C GLY A 60 -2.66 4.41 13.84
N ASN A 61 -1.33 4.47 13.92
CA ASN A 61 -0.47 5.11 12.94
C ASN A 61 -0.54 4.35 11.61
N VAL A 62 -0.53 5.10 10.52
CA VAL A 62 -0.59 4.52 9.17
C VAL A 62 0.63 4.96 8.38
N VAL A 63 1.31 4.02 7.74
CA VAL A 63 2.37 4.31 6.78
C VAL A 63 1.79 4.14 5.38
N LEU A 64 1.81 5.24 4.61
CA LEU A 64 1.49 5.24 3.19
C LEU A 64 2.76 5.05 2.37
N VAL A 65 2.72 4.15 1.40
CA VAL A 65 3.81 3.88 0.46
C VAL A 65 3.26 3.94 -0.96
N GLU A 66 3.70 4.93 -1.72
CA GLU A 66 3.33 5.13 -3.12
C GLU A 66 4.03 4.11 -4.02
N LEU A 67 3.28 3.44 -4.89
CA LEU A 67 3.78 2.40 -5.77
C LEU A 67 4.13 3.00 -7.14
N ALA A 68 5.27 2.59 -7.72
CA ALA A 68 5.78 3.17 -8.96
C ALA A 68 5.06 2.64 -10.20
N ASP A 69 4.27 3.50 -10.86
CA ASP A 69 3.52 3.42 -12.14
C ASP A 69 3.86 2.34 -13.21
N ASP A 70 3.96 1.07 -12.85
CA ASP A 70 3.93 -0.06 -13.78
C ASP A 70 2.72 -0.94 -13.43
N HIS A 71 1.55 -0.44 -13.87
CA HIS A 71 0.18 -0.89 -13.57
C HIS A 71 -0.08 -2.42 -13.69
N GLU A 72 0.70 -3.17 -14.46
CA GLU A 72 0.55 -4.63 -14.56
C GLU A 72 1.43 -5.42 -13.57
N SER A 73 2.57 -4.87 -13.17
CA SER A 73 3.53 -5.59 -12.32
C SER A 73 3.27 -5.39 -10.83
N ILE A 74 2.69 -4.27 -10.42
CA ILE A 74 2.48 -3.95 -9.00
C ILE A 74 1.33 -4.74 -8.38
N HIS A 75 0.19 -4.90 -9.07
CA HIS A 75 -0.88 -5.77 -8.58
C HIS A 75 -0.42 -7.21 -8.38
N HIS A 76 0.42 -7.71 -9.29
CA HIS A 76 1.05 -9.02 -9.18
C HIS A 76 2.12 -9.04 -8.07
N HIS A 77 2.94 -8.00 -7.94
CA HIS A 77 4.02 -7.92 -6.95
C HIS A 77 3.52 -7.69 -5.53
N ALA A 78 2.51 -6.84 -5.31
CA ALA A 78 1.85 -6.67 -4.02
C ALA A 78 1.22 -8.00 -3.59
N ARG A 79 0.55 -8.72 -4.50
CA ARG A 79 0.07 -10.09 -4.24
C ARG A 79 1.21 -11.07 -3.97
N GLU A 80 2.33 -11.02 -4.69
CA GLU A 80 3.49 -11.88 -4.46
C GLU A 80 4.21 -11.59 -3.14
N VAL A 81 4.43 -10.32 -2.78
CA VAL A 81 5.03 -9.90 -1.50
C VAL A 81 4.16 -10.35 -0.35
N LEU A 82 2.84 -10.19 -0.46
CA LEU A 82 1.88 -10.66 0.55
C LEU A 82 1.80 -12.19 0.60
N ASN A 83 1.89 -12.90 -0.54
CA ASN A 83 1.98 -14.36 -0.58
C ASN A 83 3.33 -14.92 -0.13
N ARG A 84 4.42 -14.14 -0.13
CA ARG A 84 5.75 -14.56 0.38
C ARG A 84 5.93 -14.29 1.86
N ALA A 85 5.15 -13.36 2.40
CA ALA A 85 5.12 -13.07 3.83
C ALA A 85 4.42 -14.19 4.64
N PHE A 86 3.79 -15.18 3.98
CA PHE A 86 3.14 -16.34 4.58
C PHE A 86 3.45 -17.65 3.86
#